data_AF-A0A7R6PM82-F1
#
_entry.id   AF-A0A7R6PM82-F1
#
_cell.length_a   1.000
_cell.length_b   1.000
_cell.length_c   1.000
_cell.angle_alpha   90.00
_cell.angle_beta   90.00
_cell.angle_gamma   90.00
#
_symmetry.space_group_name_H-M   'P 1'
#
loop_
_entity.id
_entity.type
_entity.pdbx_description
1 polymer ?
#
loop_
_entity_poly.entity_id
_entity_poly.type
_entity_poly.pdbx_seq_one_letter_code
_entity_poly.pdbx_strand_id
1 'polypeptide(L)'
;MPVSRSLISVFALYVLFSIKAIAGDVLLNGEKVEQLDWEQLMPADYNLDGFFDDRDIGAWDDLDPKTALLMDELQQVLQSAPIVPEMDGRMIKIPGFVVPVEGENQNVFKFF
;
A
#
# COMPACT_ATOMS: atom_id res chain seq x y z
N MET A 1 15.85 28.84 -46.00
CA MET A 1 15.98 27.36 -45.99
C MET A 1 14.86 26.81 -45.11
N PRO A 2 13.88 26.06 -45.64
CA PRO A 2 12.80 25.51 -44.83
C PRO A 2 13.32 24.29 -44.07
N VAL A 3 13.32 24.34 -42.74
CA VAL A 3 13.61 23.18 -41.90
C VAL A 3 12.53 22.14 -42.17
N SER A 4 12.93 20.94 -42.62
CA SER A 4 11.97 19.91 -43.03
C SER A 4 11.17 19.45 -41.81
N ARG A 5 9.83 19.42 -41.94
CA ARG A 5 8.89 18.93 -40.92
C ARG A 5 9.21 17.50 -40.47
N SER A 6 9.91 16.75 -41.32
CA SER A 6 10.36 15.38 -41.06
C SER A 6 11.48 15.31 -40.01
N LEU A 7 12.37 16.31 -39.94
CA LEU A 7 13.47 16.36 -38.96
C LEU A 7 12.96 16.62 -37.53
N ILE A 8 11.88 17.41 -37.40
CA ILE A 8 11.23 17.73 -36.13
C ILE A 8 10.47 16.51 -35.58
N SER A 9 9.80 15.74 -36.46
CA SER A 9 9.09 14.52 -36.05
C SER A 9 10.01 13.39 -35.58
N VAL A 10 11.19 13.23 -36.21
CA VAL A 10 12.17 12.21 -35.78
C VAL A 10 12.78 12.57 -34.43
N PHE A 11 13.03 13.86 -34.16
CA PHE A 11 13.50 14.33 -32.87
C PHE A 11 12.44 14.16 -31.77
N ALA A 12 11.17 14.48 -32.05
CA ALA A 12 10.06 14.28 -31.12
C ALA A 12 9.83 12.80 -30.76
N LEU A 13 10.01 11.88 -31.73
CA LEU A 13 9.93 10.44 -31.49
C LEU A 13 11.08 9.94 -30.59
N TYR A 14 12.28 10.52 -30.75
CA TYR A 14 13.46 10.17 -29.93
C TYR A 14 13.32 10.66 -28.49
N VAL A 15 12.78 11.87 -28.29
CA VAL A 15 12.49 12.42 -26.96
C VAL A 15 11.42 11.61 -26.22
N LEU A 16 10.36 11.16 -26.92
CA LEU A 16 9.33 10.29 -26.33
C LEU A 16 9.86 8.88 -25.98
N PHE A 17 10.83 8.35 -26.71
CA PHE A 17 11.47 7.07 -26.38
C PHE A 17 12.43 7.18 -25.18
N SER A 18 12.99 8.36 -24.92
CA SER A 18 13.97 8.58 -23.85
C SER A 18 13.34 8.69 -22.46
N ILE A 19 12.02 8.93 -22.36
CA ILE A 19 11.32 9.08 -21.07
C ILE A 19 10.94 7.73 -20.45
N LYS A 20 11.03 6.60 -21.17
CA LYS A 20 10.64 5.28 -20.64
C LYS A 20 11.69 4.59 -19.74
N ALA A 21 12.84 5.21 -19.48
CA ALA A 21 14.01 4.51 -18.90
C ALA A 21 14.53 5.08 -17.57
N ILE A 22 13.65 5.50 -16.65
CA ILE A 22 14.03 5.76 -15.25
C ILE A 22 13.02 5.09 -14.32
N ALA A 23 12.88 3.79 -14.46
CA ALA A 23 12.50 2.91 -13.37
C ALA A 23 13.60 1.85 -13.29
N GLY A 24 14.81 2.28 -12.93
CA GLY A 24 15.90 1.35 -12.69
C GLY A 24 15.55 0.51 -11.46
N ASP A 25 15.73 -0.80 -11.56
CA ASP A 25 15.63 -1.70 -10.42
C ASP A 25 16.55 -1.19 -9.30
N VAL A 26 15.95 -0.74 -8.19
CA VAL A 26 16.72 -0.28 -7.05
C VAL A 26 17.32 -1.52 -6.40
N LEU A 27 18.64 -1.61 -6.37
CA LEU A 27 19.34 -2.64 -5.61
C LEU A 27 19.62 -2.11 -4.21
N LEU A 28 19.09 -2.77 -3.17
CA LEU A 28 19.44 -2.51 -1.77
C LEU A 28 20.00 -3.79 -1.18
N ASN A 29 21.16 -3.72 -0.51
CA ASN A 29 21.85 -4.86 0.08
C ASN A 29 22.12 -6.04 -0.90
N GLY A 30 22.22 -5.76 -2.21
CA GLY A 30 22.43 -6.79 -3.23
C GLY A 30 21.15 -7.49 -3.69
N GLU A 31 19.98 -7.11 -3.17
CA GLU A 31 18.67 -7.59 -3.59
C GLU A 31 17.94 -6.53 -4.40
N LYS A 32 17.17 -6.97 -5.40
CA LYS A 32 16.27 -6.11 -6.16
C LYS A 32 15.07 -5.75 -5.30
N VAL A 33 14.83 -4.46 -5.11
CA VAL A 33 13.69 -3.94 -4.37
C VAL A 33 12.50 -3.83 -5.32
N GLU A 34 11.44 -4.58 -5.01
CA GLU A 34 10.19 -4.50 -5.74
C GLU A 34 9.25 -3.50 -5.05
N GLN A 35 8.60 -2.66 -5.86
CA GLN A 35 7.50 -1.86 -5.37
C GLN A 35 6.26 -2.76 -5.21
N LEU A 36 5.60 -2.64 -4.07
CA LEU A 36 4.45 -3.43 -3.69
C LEU A 36 3.27 -2.51 -3.33
N ASP A 37 2.07 -2.91 -3.74
CA ASP A 37 0.81 -2.26 -3.39
C ASP A 37 0.10 -3.02 -2.24
N TRP A 38 -0.71 -2.32 -1.44
CA TRP A 38 -1.31 -2.87 -0.20
C TRP A 38 -2.11 -4.15 -0.42
N GLU A 39 -2.78 -4.28 -1.56
CA GLU A 39 -3.57 -5.44 -1.94
C GLU A 39 -2.73 -6.73 -2.01
N GLN A 40 -1.43 -6.61 -2.30
CA GLN A 40 -0.53 -7.76 -2.39
C GLN A 40 -0.09 -8.28 -1.01
N LEU A 41 -0.35 -7.54 0.08
CA LEU A 41 -0.15 -8.01 1.45
C LEU A 41 -1.37 -8.76 2.00
N MET A 42 -2.48 -8.78 1.27
CA MET A 42 -3.69 -9.48 1.67
C MET A 42 -3.78 -10.86 1.00
N PRO A 43 -4.13 -11.92 1.76
CA PRO A 43 -4.50 -13.19 1.16
C PRO A 43 -5.71 -13.04 0.23
N ALA A 44 -5.68 -13.72 -0.92
CA ALA A 44 -6.67 -13.54 -1.99
C ALA A 44 -8.11 -13.92 -1.57
N ASP A 45 -8.25 -14.77 -0.56
CA ASP A 45 -9.52 -15.25 0.00
C ASP A 45 -9.94 -14.52 1.27
N TYR A 46 -9.16 -13.56 1.76
CA TYR A 46 -9.48 -12.82 2.98
C TYR A 46 -10.31 -11.56 2.68
N ASN A 47 -11.50 -11.50 3.27
CA ASN A 47 -12.36 -10.32 3.29
C ASN A 47 -13.22 -10.30 4.57
N LEU A 48 -13.91 -9.18 4.80
CA LEU A 48 -14.85 -9.00 5.91
C LEU A 48 -16.31 -9.01 5.44
N ASP A 49 -16.56 -9.57 4.25
CA ASP A 49 -17.90 -9.57 3.67
C ASP A 49 -18.84 -10.35 4.58
N GLY A 50 -20.04 -9.82 4.78
CA GLY A 50 -21.03 -10.45 5.66
C GLY A 50 -20.86 -10.15 7.15
N PHE A 51 -19.74 -9.60 7.62
CA PHE A 51 -19.52 -9.37 9.05
C PHE A 51 -20.61 -8.46 9.69
N PHE A 52 -21.18 -7.55 8.91
CA PHE A 52 -22.20 -6.61 9.39
C PHE A 52 -23.63 -6.93 8.92
N ASP A 53 -23.84 -7.93 8.06
CA ASP A 53 -25.08 -8.09 7.29
C ASP A 53 -26.32 -8.32 8.16
N ASP A 54 -26.16 -8.98 9.31
CA ASP A 54 -27.26 -9.29 10.24
C ASP A 54 -27.50 -8.19 11.30
N ARG A 55 -26.89 -7.00 11.14
CA ARG A 55 -26.86 -5.94 12.16
C ARG A 55 -27.29 -4.58 11.58
N ASP A 56 -28.31 -3.96 12.17
CA ASP A 56 -28.68 -2.57 11.86
C ASP A 56 -27.78 -1.57 12.61
N ILE A 57 -26.49 -1.57 12.28
CA ILE A 57 -25.46 -0.76 12.94
C ILE A 57 -25.75 0.75 12.84
N GLY A 58 -26.47 1.18 11.80
CA GLY A 58 -26.81 2.59 11.57
C GLY A 58 -27.82 3.15 12.57
N ALA A 59 -28.55 2.28 13.29
CA ALA A 59 -29.49 2.67 14.33
C ALA A 59 -28.86 2.71 15.73
N TRP A 60 -27.57 2.42 15.87
CA TRP A 60 -26.90 2.30 17.15
C TRP A 60 -26.19 3.60 17.52
N ASP A 61 -26.23 3.95 18.81
CA ASP A 61 -25.45 5.07 19.36
C ASP A 61 -24.04 4.59 19.70
N ASP A 62 -23.04 5.46 19.54
CA ASP A 62 -21.64 5.15 19.86
C ASP A 62 -21.43 4.81 21.35
N LEU A 63 -22.28 5.35 22.24
CA LEU A 63 -22.25 5.09 23.68
C LEU A 63 -23.05 3.84 24.09
N ASP A 64 -23.71 3.17 23.14
CA ASP A 64 -24.46 1.94 23.43
C ASP A 64 -23.46 0.79 23.75
N PRO A 65 -23.64 0.06 24.86
CA PRO A 65 -22.80 -1.09 25.18
C PRO A 65 -22.66 -2.12 24.05
N LYS A 66 -23.68 -2.29 23.19
CA LYS A 66 -23.61 -3.21 22.06
C LYS A 66 -22.63 -2.73 20.96
N THR A 67 -22.43 -1.43 20.81
CA THR A 67 -21.47 -0.85 19.88
C THR A 67 -20.04 -1.16 20.35
N ALA A 68 -19.79 -1.04 21.66
CA ALA A 68 -18.51 -1.44 22.25
C ALA A 68 -18.21 -2.94 22.02
N LEU A 69 -19.20 -3.81 22.25
CA LEU A 69 -19.06 -5.26 22.00
C LEU A 69 -18.77 -5.58 20.52
N LEU A 70 -19.43 -4.89 19.59
CA LEU A 70 -19.19 -5.06 18.16
C LEU A 70 -17.79 -4.60 17.75
N MET A 71 -17.31 -3.49 18.33
CA MET A 71 -15.95 -3.00 18.07
C MET A 71 -14.89 -3.96 18.61
N ASP A 72 -15.12 -4.56 19.77
CA ASP A 72 -14.25 -5.60 20.33
C ASP A 72 -14.20 -6.83 19.40
N GLU A 73 -15.35 -7.27 18.88
CA GLU A 73 -15.43 -8.39 17.92
C GLU A 73 -14.68 -8.05 16.62
N LEU A 74 -14.91 -6.86 16.06
CA LEU A 74 -14.22 -6.39 14.87
C LEU A 74 -12.71 -6.33 15.09
N GLN A 75 -12.26 -5.83 16.24
CA GLN A 75 -10.85 -5.76 16.57
C GLN A 75 -10.22 -7.16 16.65
N GLN A 76 -10.92 -8.13 17.24
CA GLN A 76 -10.44 -9.52 17.28
C GLN A 76 -10.29 -10.12 15.88
N VAL A 77 -11.28 -9.90 14.99
CA VAL A 77 -11.22 -10.38 13.61
C VAL A 77 -10.04 -9.75 12.87
N LEU A 78 -9.88 -8.42 12.96
CA LEU A 78 -8.77 -7.70 12.32
C LEU A 78 -7.39 -8.13 12.85
N GLN A 79 -7.27 -8.39 14.16
CA GLN A 79 -6.03 -8.88 14.76
C GLN A 79 -5.69 -10.31 14.33
N SER A 80 -6.69 -11.10 13.94
CA SER A 80 -6.53 -12.47 13.45
C SER A 80 -6.35 -12.55 11.92
N ALA A 81 -6.22 -11.41 11.23
CA ALA A 81 -6.07 -11.37 9.79
C ALA A 81 -4.89 -12.24 9.32
N PRO A 82 -5.09 -13.14 8.35
CA PRO A 82 -4.05 -14.01 7.84
C PRO A 82 -2.98 -13.20 7.08
N ILE A 83 -1.74 -13.70 7.13
CA ILE A 83 -0.59 -13.13 6.40
C ILE A 83 -0.36 -13.85 5.07
N VAL A 84 0.43 -13.23 4.18
CA VAL A 84 0.98 -13.88 2.98
C VAL A 84 2.40 -14.40 3.29
N PRO A 85 2.60 -15.70 3.56
CA PRO A 85 3.87 -16.23 4.06
C PRO A 85 5.05 -16.02 3.10
N GLU A 86 4.78 -15.98 1.80
CA GLU A 86 5.79 -15.76 0.75
C GLU A 86 6.40 -14.35 0.79
N MET A 87 5.79 -13.41 1.53
CA MET A 87 6.34 -12.06 1.73
C MET A 87 7.42 -12.00 2.80
N ASP A 88 7.58 -13.03 3.62
CA ASP A 88 8.58 -13.06 4.70
C ASP A 88 10.01 -12.93 4.15
N GLY A 89 10.79 -12.02 4.76
CA GLY A 89 12.19 -11.79 4.41
C GLY A 89 12.48 -11.08 3.07
N ARG A 90 11.47 -10.69 2.29
CA ARG A 90 11.67 -10.02 0.99
C ARG A 90 12.05 -8.55 1.14
N MET A 91 12.98 -8.06 0.30
CA MET A 91 13.28 -6.63 0.23
C MET A 91 12.26 -5.89 -0.65
N ILE A 92 11.41 -5.07 -0.03
CA ILE A 92 10.31 -4.38 -0.72
C ILE A 92 10.33 -2.86 -0.49
N LYS A 93 9.56 -2.16 -1.32
CA LYS A 93 9.16 -0.76 -1.15
C LYS A 93 7.65 -0.66 -1.18
N ILE A 94 7.04 -0.11 -0.14
CA ILE A 94 5.59 0.10 -0.04
C ILE A 94 5.29 1.58 0.28
N PRO A 95 4.32 2.22 -0.39
CA PRO A 95 3.88 3.57 -0.03
C PRO A 95 2.98 3.54 1.21
N GLY A 96 3.11 4.53 2.10
CA GLY A 96 2.26 4.57 3.30
C GLY A 96 2.43 5.84 4.14
N PHE A 97 1.65 5.89 5.22
CA PHE A 97 1.78 6.87 6.29
C PHE A 97 2.42 6.20 7.50
N VAL A 98 3.16 6.98 8.27
CA VAL A 98 3.86 6.53 9.48
C VAL A 98 3.04 6.97 10.69
N VAL A 99 2.70 6.03 11.56
CA VAL A 99 2.13 6.33 12.89
C VAL A 99 3.21 6.09 13.96
N PRO A 100 3.83 7.14 14.53
CA PRO A 100 4.95 6.98 15.45
C PRO A 100 4.55 6.27 16.75
N VAL A 101 5.39 5.32 17.17
CA VAL A 101 5.30 4.63 18.48
C VAL A 101 6.48 5.00 19.37
N GLU A 102 7.68 5.12 18.79
CA GLU A 102 8.90 5.47 19.52
C GLU A 102 9.82 6.35 18.65
N GLY A 103 10.42 7.37 19.27
CA GLY A 103 11.30 8.32 18.59
C GLY A 103 11.99 9.28 19.56
N GLU A 104 12.96 10.03 19.04
CA GLU A 104 13.69 11.06 19.78
C GLU A 104 13.86 12.31 18.93
N ASN A 105 13.57 13.48 19.51
CA ASN A 105 13.59 14.78 18.82
C ASN A 105 12.71 14.77 17.56
N GLN A 106 13.32 14.76 16.38
CA GLN A 106 12.64 14.74 15.08
C GLN A 106 12.77 13.37 14.37
N ASN A 107 13.33 12.36 15.03
CA ASN A 107 13.57 11.04 14.47
C ASN A 107 12.57 10.03 15.03
N VAL A 108 11.98 9.20 14.16
CA VAL A 108 11.10 8.09 14.52
C VAL A 108 11.83 6.78 14.26
N PHE A 109 11.83 5.88 15.25
CA PHE A 109 12.54 4.59 15.19
C PHE A 109 11.59 3.39 15.14
N LYS A 110 10.37 3.54 15.67
CA LYS A 110 9.30 2.52 15.58
C LYS A 110 7.99 3.17 15.22
N PHE A 111 7.26 2.53 14.33
CA PHE A 111 5.98 3.00 13.80
C PHE A 111 5.12 1.81 13.36
N PHE A 112 3.82 2.08 13.20
CA PHE A 112 2.94 1.29 12.36
C PHE A 112 2.99 1.80 10.93
#